data_AF-A0A931R804-F1
#
_entry.id   AF-A0A931R804-F1
#
_cell.length_a   1.000
_cell.length_b   1.000
_cell.length_c   1.000
_cell.angle_alpha   90.00
_cell.angle_beta   90.00
_cell.angle_gamma   90.00
#
_symmetry.space_group_name_H-M   'P 1'
#
loop_
_entity.id
_entity.type
_entity.pdbx_description
1 polymer ?
#
loop_
_entity_poly.entity_id
_entity_poly.type
_entity_poly.pdbx_seq_one_letter_code
_entity_poly.pdbx_strand_id
1 'polypeptide(L)'
;VVRDMFQNHLLQLLCLTAMEPPVSFSADAVRDEKGKLLKSVRPIAPEEVAAAAVRGQYAGGKIDGEEVTGYRQEPGVARGSTTVTYAAIKLAIDNWRWEGVPFYLRSGKRMAKRVTEVAIQFKRPPLLLFKSHAVEAVNPNVLVMRIQPDEGVSLTFEVKPPGPDMVIKPLSLDFKYEQAFGNSSPEAYETLLEDCIEGDSTLFTRHDWVESAWALMDPIIQVWKLSKPKNFPNYDAGGWGPGAADEFMERDGRRWRQP
;
A
#
# COMPACT_ATOMS: atom_id res chain seq x y z
N VAL A 1 4.41 -3.58 12.96
CA VAL A 1 4.04 -3.33 11.54
C VAL A 1 5.04 -2.47 10.78
N VAL A 2 5.56 -1.35 11.31
CA VAL A 2 6.51 -0.50 10.55
C VAL A 2 7.80 -1.24 10.20
N ARG A 3 8.50 -1.78 11.20
CA ARG A 3 9.72 -2.60 10.97
C ARG A 3 9.44 -3.93 10.27
N ASP A 4 8.21 -4.43 10.38
CA ASP A 4 7.78 -5.76 9.93
C ASP A 4 7.40 -5.75 8.44
N MET A 5 6.62 -4.75 8.02
CA MET A 5 6.01 -4.67 6.69
C MET A 5 6.46 -3.44 5.90
N PHE A 6 6.64 -2.29 6.55
CA PHE A 6 6.97 -1.06 5.83
C PHE A 6 8.43 -1.01 5.40
N GLN A 7 9.36 -1.19 6.35
CA GLN A 7 10.79 -1.05 6.11
C GLN A 7 11.31 -1.96 4.99
N ASN A 8 10.67 -3.11 4.76
CA ASN A 8 11.02 -4.03 3.69
C ASN A 8 9.93 -4.07 2.60
N HIS A 9 8.87 -4.84 2.81
CA HIS A 9 7.91 -5.23 1.77
C HIS A 9 7.21 -4.05 1.07
N LEU A 10 6.65 -3.08 1.81
CA LEU A 10 5.94 -1.96 1.19
C LEU A 10 6.90 -1.00 0.48
N LEU A 11 8.10 -0.77 1.00
CA LEU A 11 9.10 0.04 0.29
C LEU A 11 9.62 -0.67 -0.97
N GLN A 12 9.72 -2.00 -0.98
CA GLN A 12 10.02 -2.75 -2.20
C GLN A 12 8.91 -2.59 -3.25
N LEU A 13 7.64 -2.73 -2.86
CA LEU A 13 6.50 -2.49 -3.76
C LEU A 13 6.46 -1.04 -4.27
N LEU A 14 6.74 -0.07 -3.41
CA LEU A 14 6.90 1.34 -3.80
C LEU A 14 7.98 1.47 -4.88
N CYS A 15 9.15 0.87 -4.66
CA CYS A 15 10.26 0.90 -5.62
C CYS A 15 9.87 0.31 -6.97
N LEU A 16 9.28 -0.89 -6.99
CA LEU A 16 8.87 -1.54 -8.23
C LEU A 16 7.75 -0.77 -8.96
N THR A 17 6.91 -0.05 -8.23
CA THR A 17 5.81 0.73 -8.82
C THR A 17 6.28 2.05 -9.41
N ALA A 18 7.27 2.69 -8.79
CA ALA A 18 7.59 4.10 -9.05
C ALA A 18 9.00 4.37 -9.59
N MET A 19 9.89 3.37 -9.62
CA MET A 19 11.23 3.53 -10.20
C MET A 19 11.18 3.93 -11.69
N GLU A 20 12.25 4.56 -12.17
CA GLU A 20 12.39 4.78 -13.60
C GLU A 20 12.69 3.45 -14.32
N PRO A 21 12.42 3.36 -15.64
CA PRO A 21 12.84 2.20 -16.43
C PRO A 21 14.35 2.01 -16.30
N PRO A 22 14.84 0.82 -15.89
CA PRO A 22 16.26 0.57 -15.81
C PRO A 22 16.87 0.49 -17.21
N VAL A 23 18.17 0.79 -17.31
CA VAL A 23 18.91 0.76 -18.59
C VAL A 23 19.01 -0.65 -19.19
N SER A 24 18.82 -1.68 -18.35
CA SER A 24 18.73 -3.09 -18.73
C SER A 24 18.02 -3.89 -17.63
N PHE A 25 17.80 -5.17 -17.87
CA PHE A 25 17.29 -6.10 -16.85
C PHE A 25 18.39 -6.74 -15.99
N SER A 26 19.63 -6.23 -16.03
CA SER A 26 20.66 -6.75 -15.11
C SER A 26 20.30 -6.39 -13.66
N ALA A 27 20.70 -7.26 -12.73
CA ALA A 27 20.41 -7.08 -11.31
C ALA A 27 20.87 -5.70 -10.78
N ASP A 28 22.04 -5.22 -11.19
CA ASP A 28 22.52 -3.89 -10.79
C ASP A 28 21.69 -2.76 -11.39
N ALA A 29 21.34 -2.82 -12.68
CA ALA A 29 20.53 -1.78 -13.32
C ALA A 29 19.15 -1.62 -12.65
N VAL A 30 18.51 -2.74 -12.30
CA VAL A 30 17.23 -2.73 -11.56
C VAL A 30 17.42 -2.20 -10.14
N ARG A 31 18.44 -2.65 -9.40
CA ARG A 31 18.69 -2.22 -8.03
C ARG A 31 19.10 -0.75 -7.93
N ASP A 32 19.82 -0.24 -8.92
CA ASP A 32 20.19 1.17 -9.00
C ASP A 32 18.96 2.07 -9.13
N GLU A 33 17.98 1.70 -9.96
CA GLU A 33 16.74 2.46 -10.08
C GLU A 33 15.85 2.36 -8.83
N LYS A 34 15.81 1.20 -8.15
CA LYS A 34 15.17 1.08 -6.83
C LYS A 34 15.82 2.01 -5.79
N GLY A 35 17.16 2.01 -5.73
CA GLY A 35 17.91 2.87 -4.80
C GLY A 35 17.76 4.35 -5.11
N LYS A 36 17.80 4.72 -6.39
CA LYS A 36 17.58 6.10 -6.87
C LYS A 36 16.18 6.61 -6.52
N LEU A 37 15.14 5.78 -6.68
CA LEU A 37 13.80 6.15 -6.24
C LEU A 37 13.77 6.42 -4.74
N LEU A 38 14.31 5.50 -3.93
CA LEU A 38 14.23 5.59 -2.48
C LEU A 38 14.94 6.84 -1.94
N LYS A 39 16.08 7.22 -2.55
CA LYS A 39 16.78 8.50 -2.29
C LYS A 39 15.98 9.73 -2.69
N SER A 40 15.01 9.59 -3.59
CA SER A 40 14.11 10.67 -4.01
C SER A 40 12.86 10.76 -3.13
N VAL A 41 12.63 9.83 -2.21
CA VAL A 41 11.51 9.92 -1.28
C VAL A 41 11.81 11.01 -0.26
N ARG A 42 10.92 11.99 -0.14
CA ARG A 42 11.06 13.09 0.81
C ARG A 42 11.10 12.55 2.24
N PRO A 43 12.18 12.79 3.00
CA PRO A 43 12.22 12.43 4.42
C PRO A 43 11.12 13.15 5.19
N ILE A 44 10.48 12.45 6.14
CA ILE A 44 9.47 13.02 7.01
C ILE A 44 10.16 13.56 8.27
N ALA A 45 10.11 14.88 8.48
CA ALA A 45 10.67 15.47 9.70
C ALA A 45 9.86 15.02 10.94
N PRO A 46 10.48 14.91 12.13
CA PRO A 46 9.79 14.46 13.35
C PRO A 46 8.48 15.21 13.65
N GLU A 47 8.44 16.51 13.41
CA GLU A 47 7.30 17.40 13.57
C GLU A 47 6.17 17.14 12.56
N GLU A 48 6.48 16.59 11.39
CA GLU A 48 5.53 16.29 10.31
C GLU A 48 4.91 14.90 10.45
N VAL A 49 5.48 14.02 11.29
CA VAL A 49 5.02 12.63 11.46
C VAL A 49 3.53 12.55 11.78
N ALA A 50 2.99 13.48 12.60
CA ALA A 50 1.57 13.51 12.94
C ALA A 50 0.65 13.85 11.75
N ALA A 51 1.17 14.56 10.76
CA ALA A 51 0.45 14.91 9.53
C ALA A 51 0.65 13.86 8.42
N ALA A 52 1.79 13.16 8.40
CA ALA A 52 2.18 12.22 7.35
C ALA A 52 1.91 10.75 7.69
N ALA A 53 1.64 10.39 8.95
CA ALA A 53 1.46 9.01 9.35
C ALA A 53 0.40 8.80 10.44
N VAL A 54 -0.33 7.69 10.31
CA VAL A 54 -1.32 7.20 11.27
C VAL A 54 -0.85 5.86 11.82
N ARG A 55 -1.09 5.62 13.12
CA ARG A 55 -0.85 4.34 13.79
C ARG A 55 -2.10 3.81 14.45
N GLY A 56 -2.18 2.49 14.57
CA GLY A 56 -3.24 1.82 15.32
C GLY A 56 -2.80 0.54 16.02
N GLN A 57 -3.64 0.11 16.95
CA GLN A 57 -3.56 -1.17 17.64
C GLN A 57 -4.95 -1.82 17.72
N TYR A 58 -5.07 -3.09 17.30
CA TYR A 58 -6.37 -3.77 17.26
C TYR A 58 -6.89 -4.09 18.66
N ALA A 59 -8.18 -3.86 18.87
CA ALA A 59 -8.98 -4.37 19.97
C ALA A 59 -9.50 -5.77 19.63
N GLY A 60 -10.23 -6.39 20.58
CA GLY A 60 -11.01 -7.57 20.26
C GLY A 60 -12.11 -7.24 19.24
N GLY A 61 -12.55 -8.22 18.47
CA GLY A 61 -13.51 -8.01 17.40
C GLY A 61 -14.02 -9.33 16.84
N LYS A 62 -14.52 -9.30 15.61
CA LYS A 62 -15.00 -10.50 14.90
C LYS A 62 -14.37 -10.60 13.52
N ILE A 63 -13.84 -11.77 13.18
CA ILE A 63 -13.30 -12.09 11.85
C ILE A 63 -13.98 -13.37 11.39
N ASP A 64 -14.61 -13.34 10.22
CA ASP A 64 -15.33 -14.50 9.65
C ASP A 64 -16.38 -15.10 10.61
N GLY A 65 -17.00 -14.25 11.43
CA GLY A 65 -18.00 -14.65 12.43
C GLY A 65 -17.44 -15.06 13.80
N GLU A 66 -16.14 -15.33 13.87
CA GLU A 66 -15.46 -15.78 15.09
C GLU A 66 -14.93 -14.61 15.92
N GLU A 67 -15.09 -14.69 17.25
CA GLU A 67 -14.53 -13.70 18.16
C GLU A 67 -13.01 -13.82 18.23
N VAL A 68 -12.32 -12.70 18.08
CA VAL A 68 -10.87 -12.63 18.15
C VAL A 68 -10.43 -11.69 19.25
N THR A 69 -9.42 -12.13 20.00
CA THR A 69 -8.83 -11.41 21.12
C THR A 69 -8.07 -10.17 20.66
N GLY A 70 -8.09 -9.11 21.47
CA GLY A 70 -7.34 -7.88 21.21
C GLY A 70 -5.84 -8.02 21.49
N TYR A 71 -5.03 -7.15 20.89
CA TYR A 71 -3.57 -7.31 20.91
C TYR A 71 -2.98 -7.36 22.34
N ARG A 72 -3.49 -6.55 23.27
CA ARG A 72 -3.01 -6.48 24.66
C ARG A 72 -3.42 -7.69 25.51
N GLN A 73 -4.31 -8.52 24.99
CA GLN A 73 -4.80 -9.74 25.63
C GLN A 73 -4.18 -11.01 25.02
N GLU A 74 -3.39 -10.89 23.95
CA GLU A 74 -2.67 -12.01 23.35
C GLU A 74 -1.61 -12.58 24.33
N PRO A 75 -1.40 -13.91 24.35
CA PRO A 75 -0.34 -14.52 25.14
C PRO A 75 1.05 -13.92 24.82
N GLY A 76 1.80 -13.55 25.86
CA GLY A 76 3.13 -12.95 25.71
C GLY A 76 3.14 -11.45 25.42
N VAL A 77 1.99 -10.78 25.29
CA VAL A 77 1.90 -9.33 25.12
C VAL A 77 1.69 -8.63 26.47
N ALA A 78 2.49 -7.59 26.74
CA ALA A 78 2.30 -6.77 27.92
C ALA A 78 0.97 -6.00 27.88
N ARG A 79 0.22 -5.99 29.00
CA ARG A 79 -1.09 -5.30 29.11
C ARG A 79 -1.05 -3.82 28.73
N GLY A 80 0.08 -3.15 28.97
CA GLY A 80 0.30 -1.74 28.63
C GLY A 80 1.00 -1.51 27.28
N SER A 81 1.06 -2.54 26.41
CA SER A 81 1.82 -2.46 25.17
C SER A 81 1.32 -1.34 24.26
N THR A 82 2.28 -0.61 23.69
CA THR A 82 2.06 0.45 22.70
C THR A 82 2.54 0.02 21.30
N THR A 83 2.85 -1.27 21.11
CA THR A 83 3.28 -1.80 19.81
C THR A 83 2.21 -1.54 18.75
N VAL A 84 2.65 -0.98 17.64
CA VAL A 84 1.80 -0.62 16.51
C VAL A 84 1.50 -1.85 15.64
N THR A 85 0.22 -2.18 15.48
CA THR A 85 -0.27 -3.30 14.65
C THR A 85 -0.89 -2.84 13.32
N TYR A 86 -1.16 -1.54 13.17
CA TYR A 86 -1.60 -0.88 11.94
C TYR A 86 -0.79 0.40 11.72
N ALA A 87 -0.37 0.67 10.49
CA ALA A 87 0.12 1.98 10.11
C ALA A 87 -0.38 2.37 8.72
N ALA A 88 -0.55 3.67 8.51
CA ALA A 88 -0.71 4.30 7.22
C ALA A 88 0.28 5.46 7.11
N ILE A 89 0.97 5.60 5.99
CA ILE A 89 2.02 6.60 5.76
C ILE A 89 1.81 7.23 4.38
N LYS A 90 1.87 8.56 4.30
CA LYS A 90 1.90 9.33 3.06
C LYS A 90 3.34 9.71 2.77
N LEU A 91 3.81 9.36 1.58
CA LEU A 91 5.14 9.71 1.08
C LEU A 91 4.99 10.61 -0.16
N ALA A 92 5.94 11.53 -0.29
CA ALA A 92 6.15 12.30 -1.51
C ALA A 92 7.47 11.84 -2.16
N ILE A 93 7.51 11.81 -3.48
CA ILE A 93 8.71 11.47 -4.26
C ILE A 93 9.11 12.72 -5.04
N ASP A 94 10.25 13.30 -4.66
CA ASP A 94 10.78 14.55 -5.18
C ASP A 94 11.59 14.28 -6.45
N ASN A 95 10.89 13.87 -7.51
CA ASN A 95 11.46 13.72 -8.84
C ASN A 95 10.49 14.19 -9.94
N TRP A 96 11.00 14.32 -11.17
CA TRP A 96 10.22 14.87 -12.29
C TRP A 96 8.92 14.10 -12.58
N ARG A 97 8.94 12.76 -12.45
CA ARG A 97 7.79 11.90 -12.77
C ARG A 97 6.68 12.01 -11.74
N TRP A 98 7.04 12.12 -10.46
CA TRP A 98 6.12 11.97 -9.34
C TRP A 98 5.84 13.26 -8.56
N GLU A 99 6.36 14.40 -9.02
CA GLU A 99 6.07 15.70 -8.43
C GLU A 99 4.56 15.92 -8.27
N GLY A 100 4.14 16.23 -7.03
CA GLY A 100 2.74 16.44 -6.67
C GLY A 100 1.86 15.17 -6.63
N VAL A 101 2.42 13.97 -6.81
CA VAL A 101 1.68 12.70 -6.69
C VAL A 101 1.92 12.08 -5.31
N PRO A 102 0.91 12.02 -4.43
CA PRO A 102 1.06 11.40 -3.11
C PRO A 102 1.01 9.87 -3.19
N PHE A 103 1.91 9.21 -2.46
CA PHE A 103 1.91 7.76 -2.28
C PHE A 103 1.39 7.41 -0.89
N TYR A 104 0.29 6.67 -0.81
CA TYR A 104 -0.28 6.21 0.45
C TYR A 104 -0.01 4.72 0.64
N LEU A 105 0.73 4.41 1.68
CA LEU A 105 1.08 3.05 2.06
C LEU A 105 0.32 2.70 3.33
N ARG A 106 -0.34 1.54 3.38
CA ARG A 106 -0.94 1.04 4.62
C ARG A 106 -0.69 -0.45 4.81
N SER A 107 -0.53 -0.86 6.05
CA SER A 107 -0.50 -2.27 6.44
C SER A 107 -1.03 -2.40 7.85
N GLY A 108 -1.75 -3.49 8.10
CA GLY A 108 -2.32 -3.78 9.40
C GLY A 108 -2.49 -5.29 9.62
N LYS A 109 -2.51 -5.67 10.90
CA LYS A 109 -2.88 -7.02 11.33
C LYS A 109 -4.34 -7.03 11.78
N ARG A 110 -4.98 -8.20 11.71
CA ARG A 110 -6.41 -8.40 12.05
C ARG A 110 -7.34 -7.46 11.28
N MET A 111 -7.05 -7.29 9.99
CA MET A 111 -7.84 -6.49 9.06
C MET A 111 -9.03 -7.31 8.54
N ALA A 112 -10.02 -6.65 7.92
CA ALA A 112 -11.20 -7.28 7.32
C ALA A 112 -10.87 -8.38 6.30
N LYS A 113 -9.76 -8.24 5.56
CA LYS A 113 -9.33 -9.20 4.54
C LYS A 113 -7.80 -9.27 4.49
N ARG A 114 -7.26 -10.46 4.21
CA ARG A 114 -5.85 -10.63 3.83
C ARG A 114 -5.70 -10.22 2.37
N VAL A 115 -4.95 -9.15 2.10
CA VAL A 115 -4.71 -8.63 0.76
C VAL A 115 -3.41 -7.85 0.69
N THR A 116 -2.68 -8.02 -0.41
CA THR A 116 -1.55 -7.22 -0.84
C THR A 116 -1.86 -6.75 -2.26
N GLU A 117 -2.03 -5.45 -2.44
CA GLU A 117 -2.34 -4.85 -3.74
C GLU A 117 -1.65 -3.50 -3.90
N VAL A 118 -1.46 -3.09 -5.15
CA VAL A 118 -1.11 -1.72 -5.53
C VAL A 118 -2.27 -1.17 -6.34
N ALA A 119 -2.83 -0.04 -5.91
CA ALA A 119 -3.92 0.64 -6.60
C ALA A 119 -3.46 2.02 -7.10
N ILE A 120 -3.51 2.21 -8.41
CA ILE A 120 -3.18 3.46 -9.09
C ILE A 120 -4.48 4.14 -9.50
N GLN A 121 -4.81 5.23 -8.82
CA GLN A 121 -5.96 6.06 -9.15
C GLN A 121 -5.54 7.19 -10.11
N PHE A 122 -6.09 7.20 -11.32
CA PHE A 122 -5.80 8.22 -12.31
C PHE A 122 -6.53 9.54 -12.00
N LYS A 123 -6.02 10.65 -12.53
CA LYS A 123 -6.73 11.93 -12.49
C LYS A 123 -8.00 11.84 -13.35
N ARG A 124 -9.06 12.52 -12.91
CA ARG A 124 -10.26 12.72 -13.74
C ARG A 124 -9.89 13.52 -15.00
N PRO A 125 -10.55 13.26 -16.14
CA PRO A 125 -10.39 14.09 -17.32
C PRO A 125 -10.83 15.54 -17.02
N PRO A 126 -10.15 16.55 -17.56
CA PRO A 126 -10.45 17.96 -17.28
C PRO A 126 -11.80 18.40 -17.87
N LEU A 127 -12.27 17.73 -18.94
CA LEU A 127 -13.52 18.01 -19.61
C LEU A 127 -14.35 16.72 -19.74
N LEU A 128 -15.58 16.76 -19.24
CA LEU A 128 -16.57 15.74 -19.52
C LEU A 128 -17.48 16.19 -20.66
N LEU A 129 -17.51 15.40 -21.73
CA LEU A 129 -18.42 15.64 -22.85
C LEU A 129 -19.84 15.13 -22.56
N PHE A 130 -20.00 14.24 -21.57
CA PHE A 130 -21.29 13.72 -21.12
C PHE A 130 -21.94 14.71 -20.14
N LYS A 131 -22.68 15.69 -20.69
CA LYS A 131 -23.35 16.77 -19.94
C LYS A 131 -24.40 16.31 -18.93
N SER A 132 -24.83 15.05 -18.99
CA SER A 132 -25.79 14.44 -18.06
C SER A 132 -25.18 14.15 -16.67
N HIS A 133 -23.86 14.25 -16.51
CA HIS A 133 -23.16 13.96 -15.26
C HIS A 133 -22.25 15.14 -14.89
N ALA A 134 -22.31 15.61 -13.64
CA ALA A 134 -21.34 16.57 -13.12
C ALA A 134 -19.94 15.96 -13.14
N VAL A 135 -18.87 16.78 -13.26
CA VAL A 135 -17.47 16.33 -13.17
C VAL A 135 -17.19 15.55 -11.88
N GLU A 136 -17.90 15.88 -10.82
CA GLU A 136 -17.82 15.21 -9.53
C GLU A 136 -18.45 13.81 -9.53
N ALA A 137 -19.37 13.52 -10.45
CA ALA A 137 -20.10 12.25 -10.55
C ALA A 137 -19.33 11.16 -11.33
N VAL A 138 -18.22 11.51 -11.99
CA VAL A 138 -17.40 10.54 -12.74
C VAL A 138 -16.30 10.00 -11.86
N ASN A 139 -16.24 8.68 -11.72
CA ASN A 139 -15.20 8.06 -10.92
C ASN A 139 -13.86 8.13 -11.66
N PRO A 140 -12.75 8.38 -10.96
CA PRO A 140 -11.43 8.25 -11.55
C PRO A 140 -11.20 6.81 -11.99
N ASN A 141 -10.47 6.61 -13.08
CA ASN A 141 -10.03 5.27 -13.46
C ASN A 141 -9.11 4.71 -12.36
N VAL A 142 -9.16 3.39 -12.14
CA VAL A 142 -8.32 2.72 -11.15
C VAL A 142 -7.70 1.47 -11.77
N LEU A 143 -6.37 1.40 -11.78
CA LEU A 143 -5.63 0.18 -12.08
C LEU A 143 -5.22 -0.48 -10.76
N VAL A 144 -5.64 -1.72 -10.54
CA VAL A 144 -5.31 -2.51 -9.35
C VAL A 144 -4.49 -3.71 -9.77
N MET A 145 -3.30 -3.83 -9.20
CA MET A 145 -2.46 -5.01 -9.29
C MET A 145 -2.59 -5.77 -7.98
N ARG A 146 -3.13 -6.99 -8.01
CA ARG A 146 -3.27 -7.88 -6.85
C ARG A 146 -2.07 -8.79 -6.80
N ILE A 147 -1.32 -8.70 -5.70
CA ILE A 147 -0.10 -9.48 -5.45
C ILE A 147 -0.44 -10.77 -4.70
N GLN A 148 -1.31 -10.70 -3.70
CA GLN A 148 -1.80 -11.89 -2.98
C GLN A 148 -3.00 -11.54 -2.09
N PRO A 149 -4.02 -12.41 -1.96
CA PRO A 149 -4.31 -13.56 -2.81
C PRO A 149 -4.90 -13.11 -4.16
N ASP A 150 -5.29 -14.06 -5.00
CA ASP A 150 -5.99 -13.85 -6.27
C ASP A 150 -5.18 -12.97 -7.24
N GLU A 151 -3.96 -13.41 -7.52
CA GLU A 151 -2.97 -12.74 -8.37
C GLU A 151 -3.61 -12.31 -9.69
N GLY A 152 -3.45 -11.04 -10.04
CA GLY A 152 -4.08 -10.51 -11.23
C GLY A 152 -4.09 -9.00 -11.32
N VAL A 153 -4.73 -8.50 -12.37
CA VAL A 153 -4.80 -7.07 -12.68
C VAL A 153 -6.22 -6.73 -13.06
N SER A 154 -6.75 -5.65 -12.49
CA SER A 154 -8.03 -5.07 -12.92
C SER A 154 -7.91 -3.59 -13.26
N LEU A 155 -8.56 -3.17 -14.35
CA LEU A 155 -8.69 -1.77 -14.73
C LEU A 155 -10.18 -1.39 -14.70
N THR A 156 -10.54 -0.49 -13.79
CA THR A 156 -11.89 0.07 -13.69
C THR A 156 -11.94 1.43 -14.36
N PHE A 157 -12.91 1.62 -15.25
CA PHE A 157 -13.17 2.88 -15.97
C PHE A 157 -14.65 3.01 -16.32
N GLU A 158 -15.05 4.22 -16.69
CA GLU A 158 -16.43 4.54 -17.02
C GLU A 158 -16.75 4.15 -18.48
N VAL A 159 -17.85 3.45 -18.69
CA VAL A 159 -18.35 3.03 -20.01
C VAL A 159 -19.80 3.45 -20.20
N LYS A 160 -20.19 3.74 -21.44
CA LYS A 160 -21.60 3.92 -21.80
C LYS A 160 -22.25 2.55 -22.02
N PRO A 161 -23.26 2.14 -21.22
CA PRO A 161 -23.98 0.92 -21.48
C PRO A 161 -24.69 0.95 -22.84
N PRO A 162 -24.89 -0.20 -23.51
CA PRO A 162 -25.78 -0.30 -24.65
C PRO A 162 -27.18 0.21 -24.30
N GLY A 163 -27.76 1.05 -25.15
CA GLY A 163 -29.07 1.67 -24.91
C GLY A 163 -29.14 3.13 -25.38
N PRO A 164 -30.36 3.70 -25.39
CA PRO A 164 -30.59 5.08 -25.84
C PRO A 164 -30.10 6.13 -24.84
N ASP A 165 -29.99 5.76 -23.55
CA ASP A 165 -29.60 6.68 -22.50
C ASP A 165 -28.12 7.07 -22.59
N MET A 166 -27.85 8.37 -22.39
CA MET A 166 -26.50 8.93 -22.32
C MET A 166 -26.03 8.97 -20.87
N VAL A 167 -25.88 7.78 -20.29
CA VAL A 167 -25.34 7.57 -18.95
C VAL A 167 -24.05 6.75 -19.02
N ILE A 168 -23.14 6.98 -18.08
CA ILE A 168 -21.92 6.20 -17.92
C ILE A 168 -21.96 5.43 -16.61
N LYS A 169 -21.34 4.25 -16.60
CA LYS A 169 -21.23 3.39 -15.42
C LYS A 169 -19.82 2.82 -15.33
N PRO A 170 -19.29 2.59 -14.11
CA PRO A 170 -17.99 1.96 -13.95
C PRO A 170 -18.09 0.48 -14.36
N LEU A 171 -17.15 0.05 -15.21
CA LEU A 171 -16.93 -1.35 -15.57
C LEU A 171 -15.46 -1.69 -15.32
N SER A 172 -15.19 -2.95 -14.96
CA SER A 172 -13.84 -3.46 -14.77
C SER A 172 -13.48 -4.48 -15.86
N LEU A 173 -12.31 -4.29 -16.48
CA LEU A 173 -11.60 -5.39 -17.13
C LEU A 173 -10.79 -6.09 -16.05
N ASP A 174 -10.99 -7.40 -15.89
CA ASP A 174 -10.36 -8.17 -14.83
C ASP A 174 -9.63 -9.39 -15.40
N PHE A 175 -8.35 -9.50 -15.07
CA PHE A 175 -7.49 -10.62 -15.40
C PHE A 175 -7.04 -11.31 -14.11
N LYS A 176 -7.15 -12.64 -14.07
CA LYS A 176 -6.72 -13.48 -12.93
C LYS A 176 -5.81 -14.58 -13.42
N TYR A 177 -4.66 -14.76 -12.77
CA TYR A 177 -3.65 -15.76 -13.16
C TYR A 177 -4.21 -17.18 -13.10
N GLU A 178 -4.90 -17.53 -12.02
CA GLU A 178 -5.51 -18.86 -11.84
C GLU A 178 -6.46 -19.21 -13.00
N GLN A 179 -7.29 -18.26 -13.42
CA GLN A 179 -8.25 -18.47 -14.52
C GLN A 179 -7.56 -18.61 -15.88
N ALA A 180 -6.45 -17.91 -16.10
CA ALA A 180 -5.75 -17.89 -17.38
C ALA A 180 -4.77 -19.06 -17.56
N PHE A 181 -4.11 -19.49 -16.48
CA PHE A 181 -2.98 -20.41 -16.55
C PHE A 181 -3.15 -21.68 -15.70
N GLY A 182 -4.17 -21.76 -14.84
CA GLY A 182 -4.54 -22.97 -14.08
C GLY A 182 -3.53 -23.45 -13.03
N ASN A 183 -2.31 -22.94 -13.02
CA ASN A 183 -1.25 -23.31 -12.09
C ASN A 183 -1.01 -22.21 -11.04
N SER A 184 -0.69 -22.63 -9.82
CA SER A 184 -0.13 -21.75 -8.80
C SER A 184 1.27 -21.31 -9.23
N SER A 185 1.58 -20.03 -9.07
CA SER A 185 2.96 -19.53 -9.20
C SER A 185 3.89 -20.31 -8.24
N PRO A 186 5.19 -20.45 -8.59
CA PRO A 186 6.18 -21.02 -7.68
C PRO A 186 6.14 -20.34 -6.31
N GLU A 187 6.48 -21.10 -5.27
CA GLU A 187 6.51 -20.54 -3.92
C GLU A 187 7.66 -19.51 -3.81
N ALA A 188 7.51 -18.49 -2.97
CA ALA A 188 8.45 -17.37 -2.94
C ALA A 188 9.89 -17.81 -2.62
N TYR A 189 10.11 -18.81 -1.76
CA TYR A 189 11.46 -19.31 -1.48
C TYR A 189 11.99 -20.21 -2.59
N GLU A 190 11.14 -20.89 -3.35
CA GLU A 190 11.56 -21.69 -4.51
C GLU A 190 12.27 -20.79 -5.53
N THR A 191 11.64 -19.68 -5.92
CA THR A 191 12.23 -18.69 -6.83
C THR A 191 13.52 -18.09 -6.28
N LEU A 192 13.54 -17.68 -4.99
CA LEU A 192 14.73 -17.06 -4.42
C LEU A 192 15.91 -18.04 -4.27
N LEU A 193 15.64 -19.33 -4.04
CA LEU A 193 16.68 -20.35 -3.99
C LEU A 193 17.25 -20.64 -5.37
N GLU A 194 16.40 -20.67 -6.40
CA GLU A 194 16.84 -20.77 -7.80
C GLU A 194 17.71 -19.58 -8.20
N ASP A 195 17.25 -18.35 -7.95
CA ASP A 195 18.03 -17.12 -8.19
C ASP A 195 19.40 -17.16 -7.49
N CYS A 196 19.46 -17.66 -6.25
CA CYS A 196 20.73 -17.85 -5.52
C CYS A 196 21.70 -18.79 -6.23
N ILE A 197 21.19 -19.88 -6.81
CA ILE A 197 21.99 -20.88 -7.53
C ILE A 197 22.49 -20.31 -8.86
N GLU A 198 21.64 -19.55 -9.55
CA GLU A 198 21.97 -18.91 -10.83
C GLU A 198 22.85 -17.66 -10.66
N GLY A 199 22.96 -17.13 -9.43
CA GLY A 199 23.68 -15.90 -9.15
C GLY A 199 22.91 -14.64 -9.57
N ASP A 200 21.59 -14.74 -9.79
CA ASP A 200 20.73 -13.57 -10.00
C ASP A 200 20.43 -12.91 -8.66
N SER A 201 20.73 -11.61 -8.57
CA SER A 201 20.50 -10.81 -7.37
C SER A 201 19.43 -9.74 -7.53
N THR A 202 18.63 -9.81 -8.60
CA THR A 202 17.58 -8.84 -8.96
C THR A 202 16.48 -8.73 -7.89
N LEU A 203 16.08 -9.86 -7.31
CA LEU A 203 15.06 -9.93 -6.26
C LEU A 203 15.64 -9.74 -4.84
N PHE A 204 16.95 -9.60 -4.71
CA PHE A 204 17.63 -9.43 -3.42
C PHE A 204 17.85 -7.96 -3.07
N THR A 205 17.83 -7.68 -1.76
CA THR A 205 18.07 -6.34 -1.25
C THR A 205 19.57 -6.03 -1.19
N ARG A 206 19.98 -4.88 -1.74
CA ARG A 206 21.35 -4.38 -1.64
C ARG A 206 21.52 -3.53 -0.38
N HIS A 207 22.72 -3.51 0.16
CA HIS A 207 23.05 -2.80 1.40
C HIS A 207 22.61 -1.32 1.42
N ASP A 208 22.90 -0.57 0.36
CA ASP A 208 22.55 0.84 0.22
C ASP A 208 21.03 1.09 0.22
N TRP A 209 20.26 0.15 -0.34
CA TRP A 209 18.80 0.18 -0.29
C TRP A 209 18.30 0.01 1.15
N VAL A 210 18.88 -0.94 1.90
CA VAL A 210 18.52 -1.20 3.31
C VAL A 210 18.77 0.03 4.18
N GLU A 211 19.92 0.68 4.04
CA GLU A 211 20.25 1.91 4.77
C GLU A 211 19.25 3.04 4.47
N SER A 212 18.93 3.23 3.19
CA SER A 212 17.97 4.26 2.76
C SER A 212 16.56 3.98 3.30
N ALA A 213 16.15 2.71 3.34
CA ALA A 213 14.86 2.30 3.89
C ALA A 213 14.77 2.57 5.40
N TRP A 214 15.85 2.34 6.15
CA TRP A 214 15.92 2.67 7.57
C TRP A 214 15.90 4.18 7.80
N ALA A 215 16.70 4.94 7.06
CA ALA A 215 16.74 6.40 7.16
C ALA A 215 15.36 7.03 6.95
N LEU A 216 14.54 6.46 6.05
CA LEU A 216 13.18 6.92 5.78
C LEU A 216 12.19 6.58 6.90
N MET A 217 12.28 5.38 7.50
CA MET A 217 11.31 4.90 8.49
C MET A 217 11.65 5.27 9.93
N ASP A 218 12.92 5.48 10.24
CA ASP A 218 13.40 5.74 11.61
C ASP A 218 12.76 6.97 12.27
N PRO A 219 12.60 8.14 11.61
CA PRO A 219 11.95 9.29 12.22
C PRO A 219 10.55 8.97 12.76
N ILE A 220 9.74 8.25 11.97
CA ILE A 220 8.38 7.81 12.37
C ILE A 220 8.46 6.89 13.59
N ILE A 221 9.37 5.92 13.54
CA ILE A 221 9.58 4.95 14.61
C ILE A 221 9.98 5.65 15.92
N GLN A 222 10.92 6.60 15.87
CA GLN A 222 11.39 7.32 17.05
C GLN A 222 10.31 8.22 17.63
N VAL A 223 9.61 8.99 16.79
CA VAL A 223 8.49 9.82 17.24
C VAL A 223 7.42 8.98 17.92
N TRP A 224 7.07 7.82 17.37
CA TRP A 224 6.08 6.93 17.97
C TRP A 224 6.55 6.23 19.23
N LYS A 225 7.86 6.01 19.39
CA LYS A 225 8.46 5.48 20.63
C LYS A 225 8.37 6.52 21.77
N LEU A 226 8.59 7.79 21.47
CA LEU A 226 8.55 8.89 22.44
C LEU A 226 7.12 9.33 22.78
N SER A 227 6.24 9.37 21.79
CA SER A 227 4.83 9.73 21.97
C SER A 227 3.99 8.48 22.30
N LYS A 228 3.71 8.21 23.58
CA LYS A 228 2.83 7.09 23.94
C LYS A 228 1.39 7.37 23.49
N PRO A 229 0.78 6.50 22.67
CA PRO A 229 -0.60 6.69 22.21
C PRO A 229 -1.57 6.53 23.39
N LYS A 230 -2.45 7.52 23.58
CA LYS A 230 -3.47 7.49 24.65
C LYS A 230 -4.74 6.72 24.26
N ASN A 231 -4.97 6.55 22.96
CA ASN A 231 -6.19 5.97 22.41
C ASN A 231 -6.06 4.49 22.03
N PHE A 232 -4.94 3.80 22.33
CA PHE A 232 -4.81 2.37 22.02
C PHE A 232 -5.57 1.50 23.03
N PRO A 233 -6.25 0.42 22.57
CA PRO A 233 -6.49 0.05 21.17
C PRO A 233 -7.55 0.96 20.51
N ASN A 234 -7.41 1.22 19.20
CA ASN A 234 -8.20 2.24 18.49
C ASN A 234 -8.87 1.74 17.19
N TYR A 235 -8.87 0.44 16.94
CA TYR A 235 -9.65 -0.16 15.86
C TYR A 235 -10.05 -1.59 16.21
N ASP A 236 -11.21 -2.03 15.75
CA ASP A 236 -11.68 -3.39 15.99
C ASP A 236 -11.04 -4.36 15.01
N ALA A 237 -10.68 -5.54 15.51
CA ALA A 237 -10.26 -6.64 14.66
C ALA A 237 -11.39 -7.03 13.68
N GLY A 238 -11.05 -7.24 12.42
CA GLY A 238 -12.00 -7.41 11.32
C GLY A 238 -12.41 -6.10 10.61
N GLY A 239 -11.96 -4.95 11.11
CA GLY A 239 -12.13 -3.65 10.44
C GLY A 239 -11.03 -3.30 9.43
N TRP A 240 -11.13 -2.12 8.83
CA TRP A 240 -10.14 -1.58 7.87
C TRP A 240 -9.09 -0.66 8.50
N GLY A 241 -8.95 -0.72 9.84
CA GLY A 241 -8.07 0.14 10.62
C GLY A 241 -8.83 1.20 11.42
N PRO A 242 -8.12 2.13 12.07
CA PRO A 242 -8.73 3.16 12.91
C PRO A 242 -9.40 4.24 12.06
N GLY A 243 -10.46 4.88 12.57
CA GLY A 243 -11.14 5.99 11.87
C GLY A 243 -10.20 7.15 11.52
N ALA A 244 -9.15 7.37 12.32
CA ALA A 244 -8.10 8.34 12.01
C ALA A 244 -7.37 8.07 10.67
N ALA A 245 -7.38 6.82 10.17
CA ALA A 245 -6.82 6.48 8.86
C ALA A 245 -7.73 6.91 7.70
N ASP A 246 -9.05 6.95 7.92
CA ASP A 246 -10.00 7.48 6.93
C ASP A 246 -9.92 9.01 6.91
N GLU A 247 -9.93 9.66 8.09
CA GLU A 247 -9.71 11.11 8.23
C GLU A 247 -8.41 11.55 7.55
N PHE A 248 -7.36 10.73 7.65
CA PHE A 248 -6.07 10.97 7.01
C PHE A 248 -6.15 11.04 5.49
N MET A 249 -6.99 10.20 4.85
CA MET A 249 -7.23 10.27 3.40
C MET A 249 -8.16 11.41 3.03
N GLU A 250 -9.17 11.68 3.85
CA GLU A 250 -10.18 12.71 3.60
C GLU A 250 -9.58 14.13 3.60
N ARG A 251 -8.52 14.38 4.37
CA ARG A 251 -7.74 15.63 4.32
C ARG A 251 -7.25 15.99 2.92
N ASP A 252 -6.98 14.99 2.09
CA ASP A 252 -6.55 15.16 0.70
C ASP A 252 -7.71 14.96 -0.30
N GLY A 253 -8.96 14.87 0.17
CA GLY A 253 -10.14 14.60 -0.67
C GLY A 253 -10.17 13.17 -1.24
N ARG A 254 -9.52 12.22 -0.56
CA ARG A 254 -9.35 10.83 -1.02
C ARG A 254 -10.01 9.86 -0.06
N ARG A 255 -10.13 8.61 -0.50
CA ARG A 255 -10.62 7.49 0.31
C ARG A 255 -9.75 6.28 0.07
N TRP A 256 -9.61 5.44 1.09
CA TRP A 256 -8.99 4.14 0.89
C TRP A 256 -9.85 3.26 0.00
N ARG A 257 -9.21 2.53 -0.90
CA ARG A 257 -9.85 1.39 -1.55
C ARG A 257 -10.16 0.30 -0.51
N GLN A 258 -11.29 -0.37 -0.63
CA GLN A 258 -11.64 -1.57 0.15
C GLN A 258 -11.67 -2.77 -0.81
N PRO A 259 -10.70 -3.70 -0.71
CA PRO A 259 -10.58 -4.88 -1.58
C PRO A 259 -11.58 -6.01 -1.38
#